data_AF-A0A352WIS8-F1
#
_entry.id   AF-A0A352WIS8-F1
#
_cell.length_a   1.000
_cell.length_b   1.000
_cell.length_c   1.000
_cell.angle_alpha   90.00
_cell.angle_beta   90.00
_cell.angle_gamma   90.00
#
_symmetry.space_group_name_H-M   'P 1'
#
loop_
_entity.id
_entity.type
_entity.pdbx_description
1 polymer ?
#
loop_
_entity_poly.entity_id
_entity_poly.type
_entity_poly.pdbx_seq_one_letter_code
_entity_poly.pdbx_strand_id
1 'polypeptide(L)'
;SPGPALIEHSWHYKKYANMWRITDDLWDQWPLLLDMFRRCELWQDHVSKGCYPDCDMLPIGVMGKGFGNEWRSNFTKDEQKTMLTLWCIFGSPLMIGSELPLMDEWTVELLTNRQILSMLSPENRPHQILRNEEEAVWEAKNDANGDHFAALFNLSDEERTVSVKISDLTVSGSETVKQNIADFWTGERLSVDQETISMKLPAHGCAAFKL
;
A
#
# COMPACT_ATOMS: atom_id res chain seq x y z
N SER A 1 -4.54 3.82 -22.42
CA SER A 1 -3.38 2.93 -22.20
C SER A 1 -3.30 1.77 -23.20
N PRO A 2 -2.13 1.12 -23.41
CA PRO A 2 -2.03 -0.22 -24.03
C PRO A 2 -2.60 -1.38 -23.19
N GLY A 3 -3.10 -1.12 -21.98
CA GLY A 3 -3.71 -2.12 -21.08
C GLY A 3 -2.74 -2.65 -20.02
N PRO A 4 -3.24 -3.42 -19.03
CA PRO A 4 -2.42 -3.99 -17.97
C PRO A 4 -1.47 -5.08 -18.50
N ALA A 5 -0.31 -5.22 -17.85
CA ALA A 5 0.61 -6.32 -18.09
C ALA A 5 -0.06 -7.68 -17.85
N LEU A 6 0.29 -8.66 -18.68
CA LEU A 6 -0.26 -10.01 -18.62
C LEU A 6 0.59 -10.89 -17.70
N ILE A 7 -0.01 -11.50 -16.68
CA ILE A 7 0.73 -12.26 -15.67
C ILE A 7 1.47 -13.46 -16.27
N GLU A 8 0.93 -14.08 -17.32
CA GLU A 8 1.56 -15.16 -18.09
C GLU A 8 2.85 -14.74 -18.82
N HIS A 9 3.11 -13.43 -18.92
CA HIS A 9 4.31 -12.85 -19.52
C HIS A 9 5.24 -12.21 -18.48
N SER A 10 5.00 -12.45 -17.19
CA SER A 10 5.81 -11.91 -16.10
C SER A 10 7.33 -12.18 -16.23
N TRP A 11 7.73 -13.34 -16.78
CA TRP A 11 9.13 -13.67 -17.05
C TRP A 11 9.79 -12.69 -18.04
N HIS A 12 9.03 -12.22 -19.04
CA HIS A 12 9.52 -11.31 -20.07
C HIS A 12 9.76 -9.94 -19.45
N TYR A 13 8.80 -9.44 -18.67
CA TYR A 13 8.93 -8.14 -18.01
C TYR A 13 10.09 -8.15 -17.01
N LYS A 14 10.20 -9.19 -16.17
CA LYS A 14 11.32 -9.38 -15.24
C LYS A 14 12.70 -9.32 -15.91
N LYS A 15 12.79 -9.75 -17.18
CA LYS A 15 14.05 -9.81 -17.93
C LYS A 15 14.41 -8.49 -18.64
N TYR A 16 13.41 -7.77 -19.12
CA TYR A 16 13.62 -6.67 -20.08
C TYR A 16 13.15 -5.30 -19.59
N ALA A 17 12.47 -5.22 -18.45
CA ALA A 17 11.97 -3.98 -17.88
C ALA A 17 12.28 -3.89 -16.38
N ASN A 18 12.54 -2.67 -15.91
CA ASN A 18 12.61 -2.43 -14.46
C ASN A 18 11.21 -2.39 -13.84
N MET A 19 10.22 -1.90 -14.58
CA MET A 19 8.84 -1.76 -14.12
C MET A 19 7.85 -1.96 -15.27
N TRP A 20 6.63 -2.41 -14.95
CA TRP A 20 5.55 -2.64 -15.90
C TRP A 20 4.20 -2.44 -15.22
N ARG A 21 3.28 -1.73 -15.87
CA ARG A 21 1.98 -1.42 -15.25
C ARG A 21 1.11 -2.65 -15.10
N ILE A 22 0.58 -2.87 -13.89
CA ILE A 22 -0.33 -3.98 -13.59
C ILE A 22 -1.81 -3.59 -13.74
N THR A 23 -2.05 -2.34 -14.13
CA THR A 23 -3.37 -1.73 -14.33
C THR A 23 -3.43 -0.92 -15.63
N ASP A 24 -4.66 -0.66 -16.09
CA ASP A 24 -4.93 0.49 -16.94
C ASP A 24 -4.70 1.80 -16.15
N ASP A 25 -4.87 2.96 -16.77
CA ASP A 25 -4.64 4.27 -16.16
C ASP A 25 -5.39 4.39 -14.81
N LEU A 26 -4.64 4.51 -13.72
CA LEU A 26 -5.20 4.74 -12.39
C LEU A 26 -5.60 6.21 -12.25
N TRP A 27 -6.81 6.42 -11.74
CA TRP A 27 -7.33 7.74 -11.38
C TRP A 27 -7.87 7.73 -9.96
N ASP A 28 -8.21 8.91 -9.49
CA ASP A 28 -8.73 9.24 -8.16
C ASP A 28 -10.17 8.77 -7.95
N GLN A 29 -10.40 7.46 -8.13
CA GLN A 29 -11.70 6.80 -7.94
C GLN A 29 -11.53 5.55 -7.08
N TRP A 30 -12.29 5.45 -6.00
CA TRP A 30 -12.22 4.32 -5.06
C TRP A 30 -12.29 2.94 -5.72
N PRO A 31 -13.19 2.68 -6.71
CA PRO A 31 -13.23 1.36 -7.36
C PRO A 31 -11.92 0.95 -8.03
N LEU A 32 -11.14 1.91 -8.55
CA LEU A 32 -9.83 1.62 -9.16
C LEU A 32 -8.77 1.30 -8.10
N LEU A 33 -8.79 2.03 -6.98
CA LEU A 33 -7.92 1.75 -5.84
C LEU A 33 -8.26 0.39 -5.19
N LEU A 34 -9.55 0.08 -5.03
CA LEU A 34 -10.02 -1.20 -4.51
C LEU A 34 -9.59 -2.39 -5.37
N ASP A 35 -9.69 -2.26 -6.69
CA ASP A 35 -9.24 -3.30 -7.64
C ASP A 35 -7.71 -3.52 -7.58
N MET A 36 -6.94 -2.51 -7.14
CA MET A 36 -5.49 -2.63 -6.99
C MET A 36 -5.09 -3.69 -5.97
N PHE A 37 -5.86 -3.92 -4.91
CA PHE A 37 -5.56 -4.98 -3.94
C PHE A 37 -5.47 -6.36 -4.60
N ARG A 38 -6.42 -6.67 -5.49
CA ARG A 38 -6.41 -7.92 -6.28
C ARG A 38 -5.22 -7.98 -7.25
N ARG A 39 -4.85 -6.84 -7.85
CA ARG A 39 -3.72 -6.78 -8.78
C ARG A 39 -2.39 -6.97 -8.05
N CYS A 40 -2.20 -6.30 -6.92
CA CYS A 40 -1.04 -6.47 -6.07
C CYS A 40 -0.91 -7.94 -5.63
N GLU A 41 -1.99 -8.57 -5.19
CA GLU A 41 -2.00 -10.00 -4.84
C GLU A 41 -1.53 -10.88 -6.00
N LEU A 42 -2.03 -10.63 -7.22
CA LEU A 42 -1.63 -11.39 -8.41
C LEU A 42 -0.14 -11.25 -8.74
N TRP A 43 0.47 -10.10 -8.40
CA TRP A 43 1.84 -9.74 -8.77
C TRP A 43 2.85 -9.81 -7.62
N GLN A 44 2.45 -10.18 -6.39
CA GLN A 44 3.28 -10.13 -5.18
C GLN A 44 4.60 -10.93 -5.32
N ASP A 45 4.59 -12.07 -6.01
CA ASP A 45 5.79 -12.91 -6.26
C ASP A 45 6.72 -12.36 -7.37
N HIS A 46 6.44 -11.16 -7.85
CA HIS A 46 7.16 -10.52 -8.94
C HIS A 46 7.83 -9.21 -8.56
N VAL A 47 7.76 -8.85 -7.27
CA VAL A 47 8.45 -7.70 -6.70
C VAL A 47 9.85 -8.12 -6.25
N SER A 48 10.88 -7.53 -6.86
CA SER A 48 12.27 -7.69 -6.43
C SER A 48 13.12 -6.53 -6.92
N LYS A 49 14.35 -6.42 -6.43
CA LYS A 49 15.31 -5.43 -6.93
C LYS A 49 15.43 -5.49 -8.47
N GLY A 50 15.08 -4.38 -9.13
CA GLY A 50 15.07 -4.27 -10.59
C GLY A 50 13.83 -4.85 -11.29
N CYS A 51 12.80 -5.23 -10.53
CA CYS A 51 11.54 -5.80 -11.02
C CYS A 51 10.39 -5.24 -10.18
N TYR A 52 9.73 -4.20 -10.68
CA TYR A 52 8.71 -3.47 -9.94
C TYR A 52 7.39 -3.49 -10.72
N PRO A 53 6.47 -4.41 -10.41
CA PRO A 53 5.09 -4.31 -10.86
C PRO A 53 4.54 -2.94 -10.44
N ASP A 54 4.10 -2.16 -11.42
CA ASP A 54 3.79 -0.75 -11.26
C ASP A 54 2.28 -0.55 -11.11
N CYS A 55 1.89 -0.05 -9.94
CA CYS A 55 0.50 0.28 -9.62
C CYS A 55 0.02 1.59 -10.27
N ASP A 56 0.86 2.20 -11.11
CA ASP A 56 0.67 3.49 -11.78
C ASP A 56 0.90 4.70 -10.87
N MET A 57 0.85 5.88 -11.47
CA MET A 57 1.10 7.17 -10.81
C MET A 57 0.13 7.44 -9.64
N LEU A 58 0.54 8.32 -8.73
CA LEU A 58 -0.25 8.78 -7.57
C LEU A 58 -1.15 9.96 -7.98
N PRO A 59 -2.48 9.78 -8.13
CA PRO A 59 -3.41 10.86 -8.46
C PRO A 59 -3.78 11.69 -7.21
N ILE A 60 -2.81 12.41 -6.66
CA ILE A 60 -2.94 13.23 -5.43
C ILE A 60 -2.74 14.72 -5.74
N GLY A 61 -3.08 15.60 -4.80
CA GLY A 61 -2.89 17.04 -4.96
C GLY A 61 -3.73 17.62 -6.10
N VAL A 62 -3.20 18.66 -6.77
CA VAL A 62 -3.82 19.28 -7.95
C VAL A 62 -3.27 18.63 -9.22
N MET A 63 -4.14 18.25 -10.15
CA MET A 63 -3.78 17.62 -11.43
C MET A 63 -4.73 18.05 -12.55
N GLY A 64 -4.53 17.53 -13.77
CA GLY A 64 -5.48 17.74 -14.87
C GLY A 64 -5.13 18.84 -15.88
N LYS A 65 -4.11 19.66 -15.60
CA LYS A 65 -3.69 20.79 -16.46
C LYS A 65 -3.48 20.41 -17.93
N GLY A 66 -2.83 19.27 -18.18
CA GLY A 66 -2.60 18.74 -19.54
C GLY A 66 -3.89 18.35 -20.29
N PHE A 67 -5.00 18.16 -19.56
CA PHE A 67 -6.33 17.84 -20.11
C PHE A 67 -7.24 19.06 -20.25
N GLY A 68 -6.74 20.27 -19.94
CA GLY A 68 -7.52 21.51 -20.03
C GLY A 68 -8.57 21.68 -18.93
N ASN A 69 -8.59 20.80 -17.94
CA ASN A 69 -9.45 20.88 -16.77
C ASN A 69 -8.61 20.51 -15.54
N GLU A 70 -8.37 21.47 -14.65
CA GLU A 70 -7.64 21.23 -13.40
C GLU A 70 -8.61 20.86 -12.28
N TRP A 71 -8.27 19.83 -11.50
CA TRP A 71 -9.00 19.47 -10.30
C TRP A 71 -8.05 19.04 -9.20
N ARG A 72 -8.55 19.05 -7.97
CA ARG A 72 -7.91 18.43 -6.82
C ARG A 72 -8.39 16.98 -6.74
N SER A 73 -7.48 16.06 -6.43
CA SER A 73 -7.79 14.64 -6.24
C SER A 73 -9.10 14.43 -5.47
N ASN A 74 -9.98 13.59 -6.03
CA ASN A 74 -11.25 13.21 -5.45
C ASN A 74 -11.09 12.17 -4.32
N PHE A 75 -9.88 11.62 -4.13
CA PHE A 75 -9.64 10.72 -3.00
C PHE A 75 -9.76 11.48 -1.68
N THR A 76 -10.46 10.87 -0.73
CA THR A 76 -10.43 11.30 0.67
C THR A 76 -9.02 11.16 1.26
N LYS A 77 -8.77 11.80 2.40
CA LYS A 77 -7.47 11.66 3.08
C LYS A 77 -7.18 10.20 3.45
N ASP A 78 -8.20 9.45 3.84
CA ASP A 78 -8.05 8.03 4.20
C ASP A 78 -7.79 7.16 2.97
N GLU A 79 -8.44 7.43 1.83
CA GLU A 79 -8.14 6.76 0.56
C GLU A 79 -6.70 7.07 0.08
N GLN A 80 -6.22 8.31 0.26
CA GLN A 80 -4.84 8.68 -0.07
C GLN A 80 -3.82 7.94 0.81
N LYS A 81 -4.08 7.80 2.12
CA LYS A 81 -3.27 6.99 3.02
C LYS A 81 -3.30 5.51 2.62
N THR A 82 -4.48 4.97 2.31
CA THR A 82 -4.67 3.59 1.87
C THR A 82 -3.88 3.29 0.61
N MET A 83 -3.96 4.18 -0.40
CA MET A 83 -3.18 4.07 -1.63
C MET A 83 -1.68 4.08 -1.33
N LEU A 84 -1.17 5.10 -0.64
CA LEU A 84 0.27 5.19 -0.41
C LEU A 84 0.79 4.02 0.46
N THR A 85 0.00 3.57 1.42
CA THR A 85 0.32 2.39 2.25
C THR A 85 0.40 1.13 1.42
N LEU A 86 -0.59 0.86 0.55
CA LEU A 86 -0.58 -0.29 -0.34
C LEU A 86 0.62 -0.23 -1.30
N TRP A 87 0.90 0.91 -1.92
CA TRP A 87 2.03 1.08 -2.84
C TRP A 87 3.36 0.80 -2.13
N CYS A 88 3.53 1.35 -0.93
CA CYS A 88 4.77 1.19 -0.17
C CYS A 88 4.96 -0.24 0.33
N ILE A 89 3.93 -0.87 0.91
CA ILE A 89 4.07 -2.25 1.42
C ILE A 89 4.21 -3.26 0.29
N PHE A 90 3.56 -3.04 -0.84
CA PHE A 90 3.68 -3.88 -2.04
C PHE A 90 5.03 -3.68 -2.76
N GLY A 91 5.63 -2.49 -2.69
CA GLY A 91 6.88 -2.18 -3.40
C GLY A 91 6.68 -1.61 -4.81
N SER A 92 5.57 -0.89 -5.04
CA SER A 92 5.31 -0.18 -6.30
C SER A 92 6.20 1.06 -6.44
N PRO A 93 6.66 1.42 -7.65
CA PRO A 93 7.25 2.74 -7.90
C PRO A 93 6.31 3.87 -7.46
N LEU A 94 6.88 4.94 -6.91
CA LEU A 94 6.14 6.13 -6.51
C LEU A 94 6.39 7.26 -7.50
N MET A 95 5.43 7.47 -8.42
CA MET A 95 5.45 8.54 -9.39
C MET A 95 4.34 9.55 -9.07
N ILE A 96 4.70 10.77 -8.71
CA ILE A 96 3.72 11.78 -8.28
C ILE A 96 3.05 12.39 -9.52
N GLY A 97 1.72 12.28 -9.60
CA GLY A 97 0.91 12.86 -10.68
C GLY A 97 0.49 14.32 -10.47
N SER A 98 0.81 14.90 -9.30
CA SER A 98 0.41 16.25 -8.91
C SER A 98 1.28 17.36 -9.52
N GLU A 99 0.70 18.54 -9.73
CA GLU A 99 1.44 19.80 -9.92
C GLU A 99 2.14 20.19 -8.61
N LEU A 100 3.43 19.85 -8.49
CA LEU A 100 4.22 19.98 -7.25
C LEU A 100 4.21 21.39 -6.62
N PRO A 101 4.28 22.51 -7.39
CA PRO A 101 4.19 23.85 -6.82
C PRO A 101 2.86 24.18 -6.14
N LEU A 102 1.80 23.42 -6.41
CA LEU A 102 0.46 23.61 -5.84
C LEU A 102 0.14 22.64 -4.69
N MET A 103 1.13 21.86 -4.22
CA MET A 103 0.95 20.95 -3.09
C MET A 103 0.61 21.73 -1.82
N ASP A 104 -0.43 21.27 -1.12
CA ASP A 104 -0.77 21.73 0.22
C ASP A 104 0.01 20.97 1.29
N GLU A 105 -0.07 21.47 2.53
CA GLU A 105 0.61 20.87 3.70
C GLU A 105 0.27 19.39 3.86
N TRP A 106 -1.01 19.03 3.65
CA TRP A 106 -1.48 17.65 3.70
C TRP A 106 -0.77 16.74 2.69
N THR A 107 -0.69 17.17 1.42
CA THR A 107 -0.05 16.38 0.36
C THR A 107 1.45 16.20 0.64
N VAL A 108 2.10 17.25 1.16
CA VAL A 108 3.51 17.17 1.58
C VAL A 108 3.69 16.20 2.74
N GLU A 109 2.84 16.26 3.76
CA GLU A 109 2.87 15.34 4.91
C GLU A 109 2.70 13.89 4.47
N LEU A 110 1.69 13.63 3.62
CA LEU A 110 1.43 12.31 3.02
C LEU A 110 2.70 11.75 2.36
N LEU A 111 3.34 12.53 1.49
CA LEU A 111 4.48 12.11 0.68
C LEU A 111 5.81 12.07 1.43
N THR A 112 5.88 12.64 2.64
CA THR A 112 7.13 12.73 3.41
C THR A 112 7.11 11.89 4.70
N ASN A 113 6.07 11.08 4.92
CA ASN A 113 6.02 10.14 6.04
C ASN A 113 7.12 9.07 5.90
N ARG A 114 8.21 9.24 6.64
CA ARG A 114 9.38 8.34 6.61
C ARG A 114 9.08 6.91 7.06
N GLN A 115 8.10 6.72 7.94
CA GLN A 115 7.75 5.38 8.42
C GLN A 115 7.05 4.59 7.33
N ILE A 116 6.13 5.22 6.59
CA ILE A 116 5.46 4.62 5.44
C ILE A 116 6.45 4.35 4.31
N LEU A 117 7.29 5.33 3.97
CA LEU A 117 8.31 5.18 2.93
C LEU A 117 9.35 4.11 3.26
N SER A 118 9.57 3.78 4.54
CA SER A 118 10.51 2.73 4.93
C SER A 118 10.09 1.32 4.45
N MET A 119 8.80 1.13 4.15
CA MET A 119 8.29 -0.14 3.60
C MET A 119 8.63 -0.33 2.11
N LEU A 120 9.12 0.69 1.41
CA LEU A 120 9.42 0.63 -0.02
C LEU A 120 10.79 -0.03 -0.36
N SER A 121 11.42 -0.71 0.60
CA SER A 121 12.73 -1.33 0.36
C SER A 121 12.63 -2.45 -0.69
N PRO A 122 13.53 -2.53 -1.68
CA PRO A 122 13.54 -3.63 -2.66
C PRO A 122 13.90 -5.00 -2.04
N GLU A 123 14.38 -4.98 -0.79
CA GLU A 123 14.66 -6.18 0.00
C GLU A 123 13.41 -6.69 0.74
N ASN A 124 12.29 -5.95 0.70
CA ASN A 124 11.04 -6.40 1.26
C ASN A 124 10.38 -7.47 0.37
N ARG A 125 9.73 -8.44 1.01
CA ARG A 125 8.91 -9.48 0.39
C ARG A 125 7.46 -9.26 0.79
N PRO A 126 6.65 -8.65 -0.09
CA PRO A 126 5.25 -8.35 0.22
C PRO A 126 4.42 -9.63 0.16
N HIS A 127 3.45 -9.75 1.05
CA HIS A 127 2.49 -10.84 1.03
C HIS A 127 1.10 -10.37 1.47
N GLN A 128 0.07 -10.69 0.67
CA GLN A 128 -1.31 -10.48 1.09
C GLN A 128 -1.80 -11.69 1.89
N ILE A 129 -2.01 -11.49 3.19
CA ILE A 129 -2.43 -12.54 4.13
C ILE A 129 -3.93 -12.82 3.99
N LEU A 130 -4.70 -11.75 3.89
CA LEU A 130 -6.16 -11.79 3.86
C LEU A 130 -6.67 -10.75 2.88
N ARG A 131 -7.71 -11.11 2.14
CA ARG A 131 -8.58 -10.16 1.45
C ARG A 131 -9.97 -10.75 1.31
N ASN A 132 -10.97 -9.96 1.66
CA ASN A 132 -12.37 -10.21 1.34
C ASN A 132 -13.01 -8.91 0.79
N GLU A 133 -14.34 -8.83 0.73
CA GLU A 133 -15.03 -7.64 0.21
C GLU A 133 -14.87 -6.40 1.11
N GLU A 134 -14.53 -6.61 2.37
CA GLU A 134 -14.61 -5.62 3.43
C GLU A 134 -13.26 -5.22 4.02
N GLU A 135 -12.25 -6.07 3.93
CA GLU A 135 -10.93 -5.81 4.50
C GLU A 135 -9.81 -6.54 3.74
N ALA A 136 -8.61 -6.02 3.90
CA ALA A 136 -7.38 -6.68 3.49
C ALA A 136 -6.28 -6.51 4.55
N VAL A 137 -5.38 -7.49 4.59
CA VAL A 137 -4.19 -7.47 5.43
C VAL A 137 -2.98 -7.82 4.59
N TRP A 138 -1.96 -6.98 4.67
CA TRP A 138 -0.67 -7.20 4.03
C TRP A 138 0.44 -7.26 5.07
N GLU A 139 1.48 -8.02 4.75
CA GLU A 139 2.76 -7.96 5.44
C GLU A 139 3.91 -7.75 4.44
N ALA A 140 5.05 -7.31 4.96
CA ALA A 140 6.29 -7.29 4.21
C ALA A 140 7.47 -7.60 5.14
N LYS A 141 8.27 -8.61 4.78
CA LYS A 141 9.51 -8.95 5.50
C LYS A 141 10.73 -8.51 4.72
N ASN A 142 11.65 -7.82 5.37
CA ASN A 142 12.91 -7.39 4.79
C ASN A 142 13.96 -8.50 4.89
N ASP A 143 14.40 -9.05 3.76
CA ASP A 143 15.39 -10.13 3.72
C ASP A 143 16.80 -9.69 4.19
N ALA A 144 17.10 -8.39 4.14
CA ALA A 144 18.43 -7.86 4.45
C ALA A 144 18.64 -7.53 5.93
N ASN A 145 17.62 -6.98 6.61
CA ASN A 145 17.72 -6.55 8.01
C ASN A 145 16.74 -7.23 8.97
N GLY A 146 15.81 -8.05 8.47
CA GLY A 146 14.81 -8.77 9.27
C GLY A 146 13.61 -7.93 9.71
N ASP A 147 13.52 -6.66 9.30
CA ASP A 147 12.36 -5.82 9.61
C ASP A 147 11.06 -6.45 9.06
N HIS A 148 10.01 -6.44 9.88
CA HIS A 148 8.71 -6.97 9.51
C HIS A 148 7.64 -5.90 9.67
N PHE A 149 6.98 -5.58 8.57
CA PHE A 149 5.89 -4.62 8.48
C PHE A 149 4.56 -5.31 8.27
N ALA A 150 3.48 -4.72 8.76
CA ALA A 150 2.12 -5.14 8.45
C ALA A 150 1.23 -3.91 8.22
N ALA A 151 0.19 -4.10 7.42
CA ALA A 151 -0.83 -3.09 7.15
C ALA A 151 -2.24 -3.71 7.18
N LEU A 152 -3.15 -3.01 7.84
CA LEU A 152 -4.57 -3.35 7.95
C LEU A 152 -5.36 -2.34 7.12
N PHE A 153 -6.28 -2.82 6.29
CA PHE A 153 -7.09 -1.98 5.39
C PHE A 153 -8.57 -2.27 5.61
N ASN A 154 -9.32 -1.21 5.88
CA ASN A 154 -10.78 -1.23 5.80
C ASN A 154 -11.19 -0.90 4.36
N LEU A 155 -11.77 -1.87 3.65
CA LEU A 155 -12.25 -1.71 2.28
C LEU A 155 -13.75 -1.41 2.20
N SER A 156 -14.44 -1.38 3.34
CA SER A 156 -15.87 -1.10 3.43
C SER A 156 -16.17 0.40 3.56
N ASP A 157 -17.42 0.76 3.23
CA ASP A 157 -17.94 2.13 3.30
C ASP A 157 -18.24 2.61 4.74
N GLU A 158 -17.97 1.80 5.76
CA GLU A 158 -18.27 2.07 7.16
C GLU A 158 -17.05 1.86 8.06
N GLU A 159 -17.03 2.51 9.23
CA GLU A 159 -15.98 2.30 10.23
C GLU A 159 -16.02 0.85 10.77
N ARG A 160 -14.86 0.20 10.85
CA ARG A 160 -14.76 -1.19 11.34
C ARG A 160 -13.48 -1.45 12.12
N THR A 161 -13.47 -2.51 12.90
CA THR A 161 -12.23 -3.08 13.44
C THR A 161 -11.68 -4.10 12.45
N VAL A 162 -10.46 -3.88 11.97
CA VAL A 162 -9.71 -4.86 11.18
C VAL A 162 -8.69 -5.53 12.09
N SER A 163 -8.54 -6.84 11.97
CA SER A 163 -7.64 -7.64 12.80
C SER A 163 -6.87 -8.67 12.00
N VAL A 164 -5.66 -9.00 12.46
CA VAL A 164 -4.86 -10.11 11.96
C VAL A 164 -4.44 -11.01 13.12
N LYS A 165 -4.45 -12.32 12.91
CA LYS A 165 -3.88 -13.26 13.87
C LYS A 165 -2.36 -13.23 13.79
N ILE A 166 -1.71 -13.20 14.94
CA ILE A 166 -0.25 -13.25 15.05
C ILE A 166 0.29 -14.55 14.42
N SER A 167 -0.48 -15.64 14.47
CA SER A 167 -0.14 -16.93 13.84
C SER A 167 -0.11 -16.90 12.31
N ASP A 168 -0.85 -15.97 11.69
CA ASP A 168 -0.96 -15.87 10.24
C ASP A 168 0.16 -15.00 9.64
N LEU A 169 0.82 -14.19 10.48
CA LEU A 169 2.01 -13.43 10.10
C LEU A 169 3.23 -14.37 10.01
N THR A 170 4.13 -14.11 9.08
CA THR A 170 5.38 -14.90 8.93
C THR A 170 6.41 -14.67 10.05
N VAL A 171 6.01 -14.06 11.17
CA VAL A 171 6.78 -13.89 12.43
C VAL A 171 7.00 -15.23 13.15
N SER A 172 6.67 -16.37 12.52
CA SER A 172 6.70 -17.72 13.09
C SER A 172 8.12 -18.29 13.34
N GLY A 173 9.01 -17.48 13.90
CA GLY A 173 10.29 -17.87 14.47
C GLY A 173 10.63 -17.05 15.71
N SER A 174 10.23 -17.52 16.90
CA SER A 174 10.70 -17.08 18.24
C SER A 174 10.63 -15.58 18.61
N GLU A 175 10.22 -14.69 17.73
CA GLU A 175 10.14 -13.25 18.01
C GLU A 175 8.79 -12.92 18.65
N THR A 176 8.85 -12.42 19.88
CA THR A 176 7.66 -11.93 20.59
C THR A 176 7.24 -10.61 19.94
N VAL A 177 6.05 -10.59 19.35
CA VAL A 177 5.40 -9.35 18.86
C VAL A 177 5.45 -8.31 19.98
N LYS A 178 6.00 -7.12 19.69
CA LYS A 178 6.10 -6.07 20.70
C LYS A 178 4.71 -5.65 21.14
N GLN A 179 4.52 -5.46 22.44
CA GLN A 179 3.26 -4.97 22.99
C GLN A 179 3.00 -3.47 22.72
N ASN A 180 4.03 -2.74 22.25
CA ASN A 180 3.96 -1.30 21.96
C ASN A 180 4.14 -1.04 20.47
N ILE A 181 3.21 -1.55 19.66
CA ILE A 181 3.12 -1.25 18.22
C ILE A 181 2.23 -0.02 18.05
N ALA A 182 2.67 0.90 17.20
CA ALA A 182 1.95 2.14 16.89
C ALA A 182 1.80 2.29 15.38
N ASP A 183 0.67 2.88 14.98
CA ASP A 183 0.37 3.18 13.58
C ASP A 183 1.28 4.29 13.05
N PHE A 184 1.80 4.09 11.85
CA PHE A 184 2.71 5.00 11.17
C PHE A 184 2.07 6.32 10.74
N TRP A 185 0.74 6.35 10.61
CA TRP A 185 0.02 7.57 10.25
C TRP A 185 -0.36 8.43 11.45
N THR A 186 -0.87 7.81 12.51
CA THR A 186 -1.47 8.53 13.65
C THR A 186 -0.59 8.51 14.90
N GLY A 187 0.34 7.56 15.02
CA GLY A 187 1.06 7.27 16.25
C GLY A 187 0.19 6.61 17.33
N GLU A 188 -1.08 6.30 17.04
CA GLU A 188 -1.97 5.59 17.95
C GLU A 188 -1.48 4.15 18.14
N ARG A 189 -1.58 3.66 19.38
CA ARG A 189 -1.19 2.28 19.70
C ARG A 189 -2.25 1.32 19.20
N LEU A 190 -1.81 0.24 18.58
CA LEU A 190 -2.70 -0.83 18.18
C LEU A 190 -3.10 -1.68 19.39
N SER A 191 -4.27 -2.30 19.30
CA SER A 191 -4.70 -3.29 20.29
C SER A 191 -4.00 -4.61 19.99
N VAL A 192 -3.11 -5.03 20.88
CA VAL A 192 -2.38 -6.29 20.81
C VAL A 192 -2.82 -7.17 21.98
N ASP A 193 -3.38 -8.33 21.68
CA ASP A 193 -3.65 -9.37 22.68
C ASP A 193 -2.76 -10.60 22.47
N GLN A 194 -3.09 -11.74 23.05
CA GLN A 194 -2.26 -12.96 22.95
C GLN A 194 -2.25 -13.56 21.55
N GLU A 195 -3.29 -13.32 20.74
CA GLU A 195 -3.50 -14.00 19.45
C GLU A 195 -3.62 -13.02 18.28
N THR A 196 -3.98 -11.76 18.52
CA THR A 196 -4.37 -10.82 17.47
C THR A 196 -3.77 -9.43 17.64
N ILE A 197 -3.59 -8.76 16.50
CA ILE A 197 -3.34 -7.33 16.40
C ILE A 197 -4.55 -6.72 15.69
N SER A 198 -5.13 -5.65 16.25
CA SER A 198 -6.31 -5.01 15.69
C SER A 198 -6.32 -3.49 15.83
N MET A 199 -7.05 -2.84 14.94
CA MET A 199 -7.28 -1.39 14.98
C MET A 199 -8.66 -1.04 14.43
N LYS A 200 -9.29 -0.02 15.01
CA LYS A 200 -10.53 0.56 14.50
C LYS A 200 -10.17 1.58 13.41
N LEU A 201 -10.70 1.39 12.21
CA LEU A 201 -10.34 2.17 11.03
C LEU A 201 -11.60 2.83 10.45
N PRO A 202 -11.52 4.11 10.00
CA PRO A 202 -12.61 4.75 9.28
C PRO A 202 -12.87 4.03 7.94
N ALA A 203 -14.01 4.33 7.30
CA ALA A 203 -14.30 3.89 5.94
C ALA A 203 -13.11 4.18 5.01
N HIS A 204 -12.70 3.18 4.24
CA HIS A 204 -11.55 3.25 3.31
C HIS A 204 -10.20 3.56 3.97
N GLY A 205 -10.12 3.49 5.31
CA GLY A 205 -8.92 3.78 6.08
C GLY A 205 -7.97 2.61 6.21
N CYS A 206 -6.74 2.92 6.63
CA CYS A 206 -5.70 1.94 6.86
C CYS A 206 -4.88 2.24 8.12
N ALA A 207 -4.18 1.23 8.62
CA ALA A 207 -3.07 1.38 9.55
C ALA A 207 -1.85 0.62 9.02
N ALA A 208 -0.66 1.13 9.29
CA ALA A 208 0.60 0.46 8.94
C ALA A 208 1.56 0.52 10.12
N PHE A 209 2.31 -0.54 10.35
CA PHE A 209 3.17 -0.64 11.52
C PHE A 209 4.29 -1.65 11.32
N LYS A 210 5.27 -1.61 12.23
CA LYS A 210 6.38 -2.56 12.32
C LYS A 210 6.27 -3.40 13.59
N LEU A 211 6.56 -4.69 13.47
CA LEU A 211 6.47 -5.69 14.55
C LEU A 211 7.72 -5.67 15.46
#